data_AF-A0AAW0QCA9-F1
#
_entry.id   AF-A0AAW0QCA9-F1
#
_cell.length_a   1.000
_cell.length_b   1.000
_cell.length_c   1.000
_cell.angle_alpha   90.00
_cell.angle_beta   90.00
_cell.angle_gamma   90.00
#
_symmetry.space_group_name_H-M   'P 1'
#
loop_
_entity.id
_entity.type
_entity.pdbx_description
1 polymer ?
#
loop_
_entity_poly.entity_id
_entity_poly.type
_entity_poly.pdbx_seq_one_letter_code
_entity_poly.pdbx_strand_id
1 'polypeptide(L)'
;MAANCSNVNIALIKQIQTFSPGIGCELCQYTLVSVTPQHIAASHMSPDGLHSEKISMSFLPTSMPNGCRVSAYSQSDQISSSILDNGVNYCNLHNLVTASGLAAQPGFLEMTNEWACLSFGLATCSL
;
A
#
# COMPACT_ATOMS: atom_id res chain seq x y z
N MET A 1 -12.99 -13.75 -19.25
CA MET A 1 -12.61 -14.06 -17.86
C MET A 1 -11.50 -13.09 -17.46
N ALA A 2 -11.79 -12.13 -16.56
CA ALA A 2 -10.85 -11.11 -16.12
C ALA A 2 -9.98 -11.66 -14.96
N ALA A 3 -9.00 -12.48 -15.28
CA ALA A 3 -8.25 -13.27 -14.30
C ALA A 3 -6.96 -12.59 -13.80
N ASN A 4 -6.95 -11.27 -13.52
CA ASN A 4 -5.73 -10.66 -12.96
C ASN A 4 -5.92 -9.61 -11.88
N CYS A 5 -6.69 -8.54 -12.12
CA CYS A 5 -6.88 -7.54 -11.07
C CYS A 5 -7.62 -8.07 -9.84
N SER A 6 -8.54 -9.03 -10.02
CA SER A 6 -9.20 -9.67 -8.87
C SER A 6 -8.22 -10.42 -7.98
N ASN A 7 -7.21 -11.09 -8.55
CA ASN A 7 -6.23 -11.84 -7.77
C ASN A 7 -5.30 -10.89 -7.01
N VAL A 8 -4.84 -9.84 -7.67
CA VAL A 8 -4.02 -8.79 -7.06
C VAL A 8 -4.79 -8.09 -5.93
N ASN A 9 -6.06 -7.76 -6.16
CA ASN A 9 -6.96 -7.19 -5.16
C ASN A 9 -7.12 -8.11 -3.94
N ILE A 10 -7.41 -9.39 -4.15
CA ILE A 10 -7.53 -10.39 -3.07
C ILE A 10 -6.21 -10.52 -2.28
N ALA A 11 -5.07 -10.56 -2.96
CA ALA A 11 -3.76 -10.66 -2.30
C ALA A 11 -3.49 -9.46 -1.38
N LEU A 12 -3.80 -8.24 -1.83
CA LEU A 12 -3.61 -7.02 -1.04
C LEU A 12 -4.61 -6.94 0.13
N ILE A 13 -5.87 -7.32 -0.06
CA ILE A 13 -6.84 -7.41 1.04
C ILE A 13 -6.34 -8.37 2.12
N LYS A 14 -5.89 -9.56 1.72
CA LYS A 14 -5.35 -10.56 2.64
C LYS A 14 -4.13 -10.03 3.39
N GLN A 15 -3.27 -9.27 2.71
CA GLN A 15 -2.09 -8.68 3.35
C GLN A 15 -2.47 -7.60 4.37
N ILE A 16 -3.39 -6.70 4.03
CA ILE A 16 -3.93 -5.69 4.96
C ILE A 16 -4.52 -6.37 6.21
N GLN A 17 -5.28 -7.45 6.00
CA GLN A 17 -5.85 -8.22 7.11
C GLN A 17 -4.79 -8.93 7.97
N THR A 18 -3.70 -9.38 7.36
CA THR A 18 -2.56 -9.96 8.08
C THR A 18 -1.84 -8.90 8.91
N PHE A 19 -1.75 -7.68 8.38
CA PHE A 19 -1.22 -6.52 9.08
C PHE A 19 -2.29 -5.76 9.87
N SER A 20 -3.36 -6.41 10.29
CA SER A 20 -4.37 -5.79 11.16
C SER A 20 -3.90 -5.66 12.62
N PRO A 21 -4.37 -4.63 13.37
CA PRO A 21 -3.92 -4.33 14.72
C PRO A 21 -3.85 -5.57 15.62
N GLY A 22 -2.63 -5.94 16.00
CA GLY A 22 -2.33 -7.07 16.87
C GLY A 22 -1.34 -6.66 17.95
N ILE A 23 -1.57 -7.10 19.20
CA ILE A 23 -0.66 -6.83 20.31
C ILE A 23 0.72 -7.39 19.97
N GLY A 24 1.75 -6.53 19.96
CA GLY A 24 3.14 -6.93 19.73
C GLY A 24 3.62 -6.88 18.27
N CYS A 25 2.84 -6.33 17.34
CA CYS A 25 3.29 -6.12 15.95
C CYS A 25 3.29 -4.62 15.58
N GLU A 26 4.50 -4.06 15.48
CA GLU A 26 4.72 -2.65 15.11
C GLU A 26 4.29 -2.34 13.68
N LEU A 27 4.38 -3.34 12.78
CA LEU A 27 4.00 -3.25 11.36
C LEU A 27 2.53 -3.57 11.09
N CYS A 28 1.78 -4.07 12.08
CA CYS A 28 0.44 -4.58 11.87
C CYS A 28 -0.63 -3.55 12.22
N GLN A 29 -0.49 -2.28 11.85
CA GLN A 29 -1.44 -1.25 12.23
C GLN A 29 -2.35 -0.81 11.09
N TYR A 30 -2.64 -1.74 10.17
CA TYR A 30 -3.46 -1.50 9.00
C TYR A 30 -4.91 -1.88 9.27
N THR A 31 -5.83 -0.96 9.04
CA THR A 31 -7.27 -1.21 9.13
C THR A 31 -7.89 -1.16 7.75
N LEU A 32 -8.62 -2.21 7.37
CA LEU A 32 -9.39 -2.22 6.14
C LEU A 32 -10.64 -1.35 6.32
N VAL A 33 -10.82 -0.34 5.46
CA VAL A 33 -11.94 0.61 5.54
C VAL A 33 -13.06 0.22 4.57
N SER A 34 -12.73 -0.03 3.31
CA SER A 34 -13.70 -0.49 2.30
C SER A 34 -13.03 -1.26 1.17
N VAL A 35 -13.80 -2.13 0.52
CA VAL A 35 -13.34 -2.97 -0.59
C VAL A 35 -14.41 -3.02 -1.67
N THR A 36 -13.97 -2.86 -2.90
CA THR A 36 -14.69 -3.20 -4.12
C THR A 36 -13.76 -3.96 -5.07
N PRO A 37 -14.27 -4.60 -6.14
CA PRO A 37 -13.42 -5.28 -7.12
C PRO A 37 -12.37 -4.38 -7.80
N GLN A 38 -12.59 -3.06 -7.80
CA GLN A 38 -11.74 -2.08 -8.47
C GLN A 38 -11.03 -1.12 -7.51
N HIS A 39 -11.32 -1.19 -6.21
CA HIS A 39 -10.84 -0.21 -5.24
C HIS A 39 -10.69 -0.80 -3.84
N ILE A 40 -9.61 -0.45 -3.15
CA ILE A 40 -9.41 -0.72 -1.72
C ILE A 40 -9.16 0.61 -1.02
N ALA A 41 -9.83 0.83 0.10
CA ALA A 41 -9.47 1.85 1.08
C ALA A 41 -9.04 1.18 2.38
N ALA A 42 -7.92 1.65 2.93
CA ALA A 42 -7.39 1.23 4.22
C ALA A 42 -6.82 2.44 4.97
N SER A 43 -6.50 2.27 6.24
CA SER A 43 -5.71 3.24 7.01
C SER A 43 -4.56 2.52 7.70
N HIS A 44 -3.45 3.22 7.90
CA HIS A 44 -2.36 2.79 8.76
C HIS A 44 -2.26 3.79 9.91
N MET A 45 -2.05 3.32 11.13
CA MET A 45 -1.84 4.16 12.30
C MET A 45 -0.46 3.83 12.89
N SER A 46 0.27 4.80 13.41
CA SER A 46 1.51 4.53 14.11
C SER A 46 1.24 3.94 15.50
N PRO A 47 2.18 3.16 16.07
CA PRO A 47 1.98 2.52 17.38
C PRO A 47 1.69 3.45 18.55
N ASP A 48 2.15 4.69 18.48
CA ASP A 48 1.84 5.73 19.45
C ASP A 48 0.44 6.35 19.26
N GLY A 49 -0.27 5.98 18.19
CA GLY A 49 -1.58 6.52 17.80
C GLY A 49 -1.54 7.97 17.31
N LEU A 50 -0.34 8.55 17.15
CA LEU A 50 -0.17 9.96 16.83
C LEU A 50 -0.19 10.24 15.33
N HIS A 51 0.16 9.28 14.48
CA HIS A 51 0.18 9.43 13.04
C HIS A 51 -0.79 8.44 12.42
N SER A 52 -1.50 8.91 11.40
CA SER A 52 -2.47 8.09 10.67
C SER A 52 -2.40 8.45 9.21
N GLU A 53 -2.26 7.43 8.38
CA GLU A 53 -2.20 7.54 6.93
C GLU A 53 -3.42 6.85 6.30
N LYS A 54 -4.06 7.52 5.36
CA LYS A 54 -5.08 6.93 4.50
C LYS A 54 -4.41 6.28 3.31
N ILE A 55 -4.76 5.04 3.04
CA ILE A 55 -4.25 4.25 1.92
C ILE A 55 -5.40 4.00 0.95
N SER A 56 -5.12 4.19 -0.33
CA SER A 56 -6.09 3.95 -1.39
C SER A 56 -5.42 3.26 -2.56
N MET A 57 -6.09 2.24 -3.12
CA MET A 57 -5.59 1.46 -4.24
C MET A 57 -6.69 1.27 -5.27
N SER A 58 -6.40 1.59 -6.52
CA SER A 58 -7.31 1.45 -7.66
C SER A 58 -6.76 0.45 -8.66
N PHE A 59 -7.62 -0.45 -9.14
CA PHE A 59 -7.24 -1.58 -9.97
C PHE A 59 -7.83 -1.43 -11.37
N LEU A 60 -6.96 -1.45 -12.39
CA LEU A 60 -7.36 -1.31 -13.78
C LEU A 60 -6.75 -2.46 -14.60
N PRO A 61 -7.56 -3.23 -15.36
CA PRO A 61 -7.04 -4.17 -16.33
C PRO A 61 -6.17 -3.47 -17.37
N THR A 62 -5.10 -4.11 -17.80
CA THR A 62 -4.27 -3.60 -18.90
C THR A 62 -4.68 -4.20 -20.24
N SER A 63 -4.17 -3.64 -21.35
CA SER A 63 -4.33 -4.24 -22.68
C SER A 63 -3.58 -5.58 -22.83
N MET A 64 -2.61 -5.87 -21.96
CA MET A 64 -1.98 -7.19 -21.92
C MET A 64 -2.95 -8.20 -21.29
N PRO A 65 -3.12 -9.40 -21.90
CA PRO A 65 -3.84 -10.49 -21.25
C PRO A 65 -3.24 -10.72 -19.87
N ASN A 66 -4.08 -10.85 -18.85
CA ASN A 66 -3.59 -11.12 -17.51
C ASN A 66 -2.66 -10.03 -16.93
N GLY A 67 -2.77 -8.78 -17.38
CA GLY A 67 -2.09 -7.66 -16.72
C GLY A 67 -3.04 -6.86 -15.83
N CYS A 68 -2.54 -6.45 -14.67
CA CYS A 68 -3.23 -5.49 -13.79
C CYS A 68 -2.34 -4.31 -13.48
N ARG A 69 -2.87 -3.10 -13.67
CA ARG A 69 -2.28 -1.86 -13.18
C ARG A 69 -2.94 -1.49 -11.87
N VAL A 70 -2.11 -1.25 -10.85
CA VAL A 70 -2.55 -0.72 -9.56
C VAL A 70 -2.03 0.70 -9.45
N SER A 71 -2.93 1.66 -9.22
CA SER A 71 -2.57 3.02 -8.82
C SER A 71 -2.83 3.13 -7.33
N ALA A 72 -1.81 3.43 -6.53
CA ALA A 72 -1.92 3.52 -5.08
C ALA A 72 -1.39 4.85 -4.55
N TYR A 73 -1.96 5.32 -3.46
CA TYR A 73 -1.44 6.45 -2.69
C TYR A 73 -1.61 6.20 -1.20
N SER A 74 -0.69 6.75 -0.41
CA SER A 74 -0.75 6.84 1.04
C SER A 74 -0.60 8.31 1.41
N GLN A 75 -1.50 8.82 2.26
CA GLN A 75 -1.55 10.23 2.63
C GLN A 75 -1.78 10.37 4.13
N SER A 76 -0.88 11.07 4.81
CA SER A 76 -1.02 11.42 6.22
C SER A 76 -2.21 12.38 6.45
N ASP A 77 -3.03 12.10 7.46
CA ASP A 77 -4.20 12.92 7.83
C ASP A 77 -3.83 14.23 8.57
N GLN A 78 -2.59 14.34 9.07
CA GLN A 78 -2.15 15.51 9.82
C GLN A 78 -1.59 16.62 8.92
N ILE A 79 -2.06 17.83 9.19
CA ILE A 79 -1.68 19.09 8.53
C ILE A 79 -0.32 19.62 9.08
N SER A 80 0.27 18.96 10.08
CA SER A 80 1.52 19.37 10.73
C SER A 80 2.78 18.82 10.03
N SER A 81 3.20 19.56 9.01
CA SER A 81 4.57 20.11 8.98
C SER A 81 5.78 19.16 9.01
N SER A 82 5.81 18.10 8.21
CA SER A 82 7.07 17.72 7.58
C SER A 82 6.84 17.51 6.08
N ILE A 83 7.47 18.38 5.28
CA ILE A 83 7.54 18.22 3.81
C ILE A 83 8.22 16.89 3.45
N LEU A 84 9.01 16.37 4.40
CA LEU A 84 9.68 15.08 4.37
C LEU A 84 8.98 14.15 5.37
N ASP A 85 8.13 13.25 4.88
CA ASP A 85 7.52 12.16 5.63
C ASP A 85 8.50 11.02 5.94
N ASN A 86 9.80 11.24 5.71
CA ASN A 86 10.88 10.25 5.84
C ASN A 86 10.60 8.93 5.09
N GLY A 87 9.77 8.99 4.04
CA GLY A 87 9.39 7.85 3.22
C GLY A 87 8.26 7.00 3.80
N VAL A 88 7.61 7.42 4.89
CA VAL A 88 6.53 6.66 5.56
C VAL A 88 5.40 6.30 4.58
N ASN A 89 4.94 7.25 3.77
CA ASN A 89 3.84 6.97 2.83
C ASN A 89 4.26 5.96 1.75
N TYR A 90 5.51 6.04 1.26
CA TYR A 90 6.04 5.03 0.35
C TYR A 90 6.15 3.66 1.03
N CYS A 91 6.73 3.60 2.23
CA CYS A 91 6.92 2.35 2.96
C CYS A 91 5.59 1.67 3.30
N ASN A 92 4.54 2.43 3.61
CA ASN A 92 3.21 1.88 3.82
C ASN A 92 2.69 1.09 2.60
N LEU A 93 2.90 1.63 1.40
CA LEU A 93 2.52 0.94 0.16
C LEU A 93 3.47 -0.21 -0.17
N HIS A 94 4.78 0.05 -0.08
CA HIS A 94 5.83 -0.90 -0.42
C HIS A 94 5.74 -2.16 0.45
N ASN A 95 5.54 -2.00 1.77
CA ASN A 95 5.44 -3.11 2.71
C ASN A 95 4.23 -4.00 2.39
N LEU A 96 3.08 -3.43 2.04
CA LEU A 96 1.89 -4.20 1.62
C LEU A 96 2.16 -5.02 0.36
N VAL A 97 2.77 -4.41 -0.65
CA VAL A 97 3.06 -5.09 -1.92
C VAL A 97 4.12 -6.17 -1.73
N THR A 98 5.19 -5.89 -1.00
CA THR A 98 6.28 -6.84 -0.76
C THR A 98 5.82 -8.01 0.11
N ALA A 99 5.14 -7.76 1.22
CA ALA A 99 4.68 -8.83 2.11
C ALA A 99 3.57 -9.70 1.49
N SER A 100 2.76 -9.14 0.58
CA SER A 100 1.77 -9.94 -0.18
C SER A 100 2.40 -10.93 -1.18
N GLY A 101 3.72 -10.82 -1.41
CA GLY A 101 4.46 -11.62 -2.38
C GLY A 101 4.29 -11.15 -3.84
N LEU A 102 3.53 -10.08 -4.09
CA LEU A 102 3.33 -9.52 -5.43
C LEU A 102 4.62 -8.94 -6.01
N ALA A 103 5.46 -8.31 -5.18
CA ALA A 103 6.74 -7.75 -5.61
C ALA A 103 7.72 -8.81 -6.16
N ALA A 104 7.57 -10.07 -5.74
CA ALA A 104 8.41 -11.18 -6.18
C ALA A 104 7.87 -11.91 -7.42
N GLN A 105 6.68 -11.56 -7.92
CA GLN A 105 6.09 -12.22 -9.08
C GLN A 105 6.79 -11.81 -10.39
N PRO A 106 6.98 -12.75 -11.33
CA PRO A 106 7.45 -12.42 -12.67
C PRO A 106 6.55 -11.38 -13.34
N GLY A 107 7.14 -10.30 -13.85
CA GLY A 107 6.40 -9.22 -14.52
C GLY A 107 5.90 -8.12 -13.58
N PHE A 108 6.19 -8.19 -12.28
CA PHE A 108 6.01 -7.05 -11.39
C PHE A 108 6.90 -5.88 -11.82
N LEU A 109 6.32 -4.68 -11.85
CA LEU A 109 7.02 -3.44 -12.12
C LEU A 109 6.46 -2.35 -11.21
N GLU A 110 7.29 -1.85 -10.30
CA GLU A 110 6.99 -0.66 -9.52
C GLU A 110 7.36 0.59 -10.34
N MET A 111 6.38 1.48 -10.54
CA MET A 111 6.60 2.76 -11.22
C MET A 111 6.42 3.89 -10.22
N THR A 112 7.50 4.28 -9.57
CA THR A 112 7.52 5.37 -8.58
C THR A 112 8.78 6.24 -8.74
N ASN A 113 8.76 7.44 -8.16
CA ASN A 113 9.87 8.38 -8.08
C ASN A 113 9.59 9.44 -7.00
N GLU A 114 10.52 10.37 -6.80
CA GLU A 114 10.38 11.43 -5.79
C GLU A 114 9.24 12.43 -6.05
N TRP A 115 8.70 12.49 -7.29
CA TRP A 115 7.50 13.28 -7.60
C TRP A 115 6.21 12.53 -7.31
N ALA A 116 6.21 11.20 -7.43
CA ALA A 116 5.06 10.35 -7.14
C ALA A 116 4.94 10.06 -5.63
N CYS A 117 6.06 9.83 -4.96
CA CYS A 117 6.16 9.68 -3.51
C CYS A 117 7.32 10.54 -3.01
N LEU A 118 7.01 11.60 -2.27
CA LEU A 118 8.01 12.43 -1.61
C LEU A 118 8.87 11.55 -0.70
N SER A 119 10.15 11.90 -0.57
CA SER A 119 11.14 11.15 0.23
C SER A 119 11.39 9.70 -0.21
N PHE A 120 10.94 9.27 -1.39
CA PHE A 120 11.19 7.91 -1.91
C PHE A 120 12.69 7.54 -1.89
N GLY A 121 13.57 8.44 -2.35
CA GLY A 121 15.02 8.20 -2.36
C GLY A 121 15.69 8.14 -0.98
N LEU A 122 14.98 8.55 0.07
CA LEU A 122 15.45 8.54 1.46
C LEU A 122 14.71 7.50 2.32
N ALA A 123 13.77 6.76 1.73
CA ALA A 123 12.92 5.83 2.45
C ALA A 123 13.73 4.61 2.93
N THR A 124 13.73 4.37 4.24
CA THR A 124 14.29 3.16 4.86
C THR A 124 13.16 2.28 5.35
N CYS A 125 12.54 1.51 4.45
CA CYS A 125 11.43 0.64 4.78
C CYS A 125 11.93 -0.63 5.49
N SER A 126 11.41 -0.92 6.68
CA SER A 126 11.61 -2.17 7.40
C SER A 126 10.38 -3.08 7.25
N LEU A 127 10.63 -4.37 7.02
CA LEU A 127 9.66 -5.46 7.06
C LEU A 127 9.86 -6.32 8.30
#